data_AF-A0A8T3LSY9-F1
#
_entry.id   AF-A0A8T3LSY9-F1
#
_cell.length_a   1.000
_cell.length_b   1.000
_cell.length_c   1.000
_cell.angle_alpha   90.00
_cell.angle_beta   90.00
_cell.angle_gamma   90.00
#
_symmetry.space_group_name_H-M   'P 1'
#
loop_
_entity.id
_entity.type
_entity.pdbx_description
1 polymer ?
#
loop_
_entity_poly.entity_id
_entity_poly.type
_entity_poly.pdbx_seq_one_letter_code
_entity_poly.pdbx_strand_id
1 'polypeptide(L)'
;MNAPTVITAPAITPARFPIRLERSWRPWLRLWGVRPENAYIDLGDGRLDARFGWSTLATDLSNIEDYRITGPYRWWSAIGVRRSVRNGDASFCGTARGGVCLRFRDPVPWARIFHPPALTVTPEDLDGFVAALEEHRISGRDERRARR
;
A
#
# COMPACT_ATOMS: atom_id res chain seq x y z
N MET A 1 -43.99 -16.85 -0.82
CA MET A 1 -42.71 -17.50 -0.45
C MET A 1 -41.61 -16.71 -1.16
N ASN A 2 -40.97 -15.78 -0.48
CA ASN A 2 -39.95 -14.92 -1.08
C ASN A 2 -38.61 -15.66 -1.01
N ALA A 3 -38.02 -15.96 -2.16
CA ALA A 3 -36.68 -16.50 -2.26
C ALA A 3 -35.68 -15.53 -1.61
N PRO A 4 -34.66 -16.02 -0.88
CA PRO A 4 -33.60 -15.14 -0.42
C PRO A 4 -32.83 -14.65 -1.64
N THR A 5 -32.90 -13.34 -1.89
CA THR A 5 -31.97 -12.65 -2.80
C THR A 5 -30.57 -12.83 -2.24
N VAL A 6 -29.83 -13.80 -2.76
CA VAL A 6 -28.40 -13.91 -2.54
C VAL A 6 -27.78 -12.72 -3.26
N ILE A 7 -27.45 -11.68 -2.50
CA ILE A 7 -26.52 -10.65 -2.97
C ILE A 7 -25.18 -11.36 -3.09
N THR A 8 -24.88 -11.88 -4.27
CA THR A 8 -23.52 -12.26 -4.65
C THR A 8 -22.67 -11.02 -4.42
N ALA A 9 -21.87 -11.03 -3.35
CA ALA A 9 -20.79 -10.08 -3.19
C ALA A 9 -19.98 -10.09 -4.50
N PRO A 10 -19.56 -8.93 -5.05
CA PRO A 10 -18.73 -8.95 -6.24
C PRO A 10 -17.57 -9.91 -5.99
N ALA A 11 -17.31 -10.81 -6.93
CA ALA A 11 -16.17 -11.71 -6.87
C ALA A 11 -14.93 -10.83 -6.88
N ILE A 12 -14.46 -10.45 -5.68
CA ILE A 12 -13.35 -9.53 -5.57
C ILE A 12 -12.14 -10.28 -6.08
N THR A 13 -11.65 -9.86 -7.24
CA THR A 13 -10.62 -10.59 -7.93
C THR A 13 -9.30 -10.34 -7.22
N PRO A 14 -8.54 -11.38 -6.84
CA PRO A 14 -7.23 -11.18 -6.27
C PRO A 14 -6.36 -10.41 -7.27
N ALA A 15 -5.89 -9.23 -6.87
CA ALA A 15 -5.16 -8.31 -7.70
C ALA A 15 -3.78 -8.06 -7.10
N ARG A 16 -2.73 -8.37 -7.89
CA ARG A 16 -1.34 -8.12 -7.50
C ARG A 16 -0.79 -6.92 -8.26
N PHE A 17 -0.29 -5.95 -7.49
CA PHE A 17 0.31 -4.72 -7.99
C PHE A 17 1.81 -4.69 -7.69
N PRO A 18 2.69 -4.74 -8.70
CA PRO A 18 4.12 -4.56 -8.49
C PRO A 18 4.42 -3.18 -7.89
N ILE A 19 5.41 -3.09 -7.01
CA ILE A 19 5.91 -1.81 -6.51
C ILE A 19 6.95 -1.29 -7.49
N ARG A 20 6.80 -0.04 -7.94
CA ARG A 20 7.73 0.58 -8.88
C ARG A 20 9.09 0.78 -8.23
N LEU A 21 10.12 0.14 -8.81
CA LEU A 21 11.51 0.28 -8.37
C LEU A 21 12.29 1.16 -9.34
N GLU A 22 12.62 2.37 -8.91
CA GLU A 22 13.36 3.32 -9.73
C GLU A 22 14.79 2.82 -9.98
N ARG A 23 15.23 2.88 -11.25
CA ARG A 23 16.50 2.27 -11.68
C ARG A 23 17.70 2.81 -10.89
N SER A 24 17.70 4.11 -10.60
CA SER A 24 18.73 4.81 -9.82
C SER A 24 18.74 4.40 -8.34
N TRP A 25 17.63 3.87 -7.81
CA TRP A 25 17.50 3.48 -6.40
C TRP A 25 17.73 2.00 -6.17
N ARG A 26 17.69 1.17 -7.21
CA ARG A 26 17.98 -0.27 -7.16
C ARG A 26 19.18 -0.68 -6.30
N PRO A 27 20.37 -0.06 -6.39
CA PRO A 27 21.50 -0.46 -5.53
C PRO A 27 21.21 -0.23 -4.04
N TRP A 28 20.55 0.88 -3.69
CA TRP A 28 20.12 1.15 -2.32
C TRP A 28 19.02 0.17 -1.88
N LEU A 29 18.02 -0.05 -2.72
CA LEU A 29 16.91 -0.98 -2.48
C LEU A 29 17.40 -2.42 -2.23
N ARG A 30 18.45 -2.85 -2.94
CA ARG A 30 19.10 -4.15 -2.73
C ARG A 30 19.71 -4.34 -1.34
N LEU A 31 20.14 -3.27 -0.66
CA LEU A 31 20.63 -3.35 0.72
C LEU A 31 19.53 -3.81 1.70
N TRP A 32 18.26 -3.57 1.36
CA TRP A 32 17.10 -4.04 2.12
C TRP A 32 16.49 -5.33 1.53
N GLY A 33 17.23 -6.03 0.67
CA GLY A 33 16.79 -7.29 0.04
C GLY A 33 15.70 -7.10 -1.03
N VAL A 34 15.42 -5.86 -1.45
CA VAL A 34 14.35 -5.55 -2.40
C VAL A 34 14.76 -5.94 -3.82
N ARG A 35 13.88 -6.68 -4.47
CA ARG A 35 13.97 -7.17 -5.84
C ARG A 35 12.60 -7.03 -6.51
N PRO A 36 12.52 -6.94 -7.84
CA PRO A 36 11.24 -6.85 -8.54
C PRO A 36 10.28 -8.03 -8.21
N GLU A 37 10.85 -9.22 -7.98
CA GLU A 37 10.13 -10.44 -7.59
C GLU A 37 9.50 -10.40 -6.19
N ASN A 38 10.02 -9.58 -5.28
CA ASN A 38 9.59 -9.51 -3.87
C ASN A 38 9.16 -8.09 -3.47
N ALA A 39 8.73 -7.30 -4.45
CA ALA A 39 8.25 -5.94 -4.28
C ALA A 39 6.86 -5.82 -4.94
N TYR A 40 5.82 -6.19 -4.19
CA TYR A 40 4.44 -6.23 -4.68
C TYR A 40 3.45 -5.99 -3.55
N ILE A 41 2.22 -5.65 -3.93
CA ILE A 41 1.06 -5.54 -3.06
C ILE A 41 0.02 -6.51 -3.60
N ASP A 42 -0.44 -7.41 -2.76
CA ASP A 42 -1.48 -8.38 -3.08
C ASP A 42 -2.77 -7.94 -2.37
N LEU A 43 -3.85 -7.77 -3.13
CA LEU A 43 -5.19 -7.54 -2.61
C LEU A 43 -6.02 -8.77 -2.94
N GLY A 44 -6.40 -9.56 -1.94
CA GLY A 44 -7.11 -10.81 -2.16
C GLY A 44 -7.72 -11.34 -0.88
N ASP A 45 -8.84 -12.06 -0.99
CA ASP A 45 -9.53 -12.70 0.14
C ASP A 45 -9.83 -11.75 1.33
N GLY A 46 -10.10 -10.47 1.04
CA GLY A 46 -10.34 -9.46 2.07
C GLY A 46 -9.09 -8.96 2.79
N ARG A 47 -7.89 -9.31 2.31
CA ARG A 47 -6.60 -8.95 2.92
C ARG A 47 -5.69 -8.20 1.96
N LEU A 48 -4.84 -7.38 2.56
CA LEU A 48 -3.73 -6.70 1.90
C LEU A 48 -2.42 -7.32 2.38
N ASP A 49 -1.62 -7.85 1.46
CA ASP A 49 -0.25 -8.30 1.70
C ASP A 49 0.73 -7.42 0.92
N ALA A 50 1.42 -6.53 1.64
CA ALA A 50 2.46 -5.69 1.06
C ALA A 50 3.82 -6.31 1.35
N ARG A 51 4.54 -6.68 0.29
CA ARG A 51 5.89 -7.21 0.37
C ARG A 51 6.89 -6.26 -0.27
N PHE A 52 7.98 -6.01 0.44
CA PHE A 52 9.08 -5.18 -0.04
C PHE A 52 10.41 -5.70 0.51
N GLY A 53 11.07 -6.56 -0.27
CA GLY A 53 12.32 -7.19 0.12
C GLY A 53 12.14 -8.17 1.27
N TRP A 54 12.90 -7.96 2.35
CA TRP A 54 12.77 -8.76 3.59
C TRP A 54 11.59 -8.33 4.46
N SER A 55 10.95 -7.22 4.15
CA SER A 55 9.81 -6.70 4.90
C SER A 55 8.51 -7.14 4.26
N THR A 56 7.62 -7.73 5.05
CA THR A 56 6.25 -8.01 4.66
C THR A 56 5.32 -7.44 5.72
N LEU A 57 4.25 -6.77 5.29
CA LEU A 57 3.19 -6.28 6.15
C LEU A 57 1.87 -6.78 5.59
N ALA A 58 1.15 -7.55 6.39
CA ALA A 58 -0.16 -8.06 6.03
C ALA A 58 -1.21 -7.49 6.98
N THR A 59 -2.32 -7.02 6.41
CA THR A 59 -3.46 -6.51 7.19
C THR A 59 -4.78 -6.91 6.54
N ASP A 60 -5.86 -6.80 7.29
CA ASP A 60 -7.20 -6.98 6.75
C ASP A 60 -7.64 -5.69 6.04
N LEU A 61 -8.33 -5.80 4.91
CA LEU A 61 -8.83 -4.64 4.18
C LEU A 61 -9.86 -3.86 5.01
N SER A 62 -10.60 -4.54 5.89
CA SER A 62 -11.51 -3.89 6.82
C SER A 62 -10.79 -3.01 7.85
N ASN A 63 -9.50 -3.25 8.10
CA ASN A 63 -8.67 -2.44 8.97
C ASN A 63 -8.14 -1.18 8.28
N ILE A 64 -8.30 -1.05 6.97
CA ILE A 64 -7.93 0.17 6.24
C ILE A 64 -9.06 1.18 6.42
N GLU A 65 -8.73 2.33 7.00
CA GLU A 65 -9.71 3.39 7.27
C GLU A 65 -9.89 4.31 6.06
N ASP A 66 -8.78 4.79 5.49
CA ASP A 66 -8.78 5.54 4.24
C ASP A 66 -7.45 5.39 3.50
N TYR A 67 -7.47 5.66 2.20
CA TYR A 67 -6.27 5.81 1.40
C TYR A 67 -6.08 7.25 0.92
N ARG A 68 -4.83 7.66 0.74
CA ARG A 68 -4.47 8.99 0.21
C ARG A 68 -3.43 8.91 -0.89
N ILE A 69 -3.81 9.38 -2.07
CA ILE A 69 -2.88 9.52 -3.19
C ILE A 69 -2.03 10.75 -2.94
N THR A 70 -0.72 10.54 -2.95
CA THR A 70 0.19 11.45 -2.29
C THR A 70 1.53 11.46 -3.06
N GLY A 71 2.27 12.57 -2.97
CA GLY A 71 3.42 12.88 -3.82
C GLY A 71 3.17 14.00 -4.86
N PRO A 72 4.18 14.38 -5.67
CA PRO A 72 5.54 13.85 -5.70
C PRO A 72 6.30 14.13 -4.40
N TYR A 73 7.08 13.14 -3.94
CA TYR A 73 7.83 13.23 -2.70
C TYR A 73 9.24 13.77 -2.94
N ARG A 74 9.85 14.42 -1.94
CA ARG A 74 11.29 14.73 -2.01
C ARG A 74 12.05 13.40 -1.97
N TRP A 75 13.01 13.22 -2.88
CA TRP A 75 13.75 11.97 -3.04
C TRP A 75 14.40 11.48 -1.74
N TRP A 76 14.90 12.36 -0.88
CA TRP A 76 15.48 11.98 0.42
C TRP A 76 14.47 11.55 1.48
N SER A 77 13.19 11.92 1.34
CA SER A 77 12.11 11.48 2.24
C SER A 77 11.44 10.18 1.79
N ALA A 78 11.72 9.71 0.57
CA ALA A 78 10.97 8.62 -0.07
C ALA A 78 11.78 7.34 -0.32
N ILE A 79 13.05 7.27 0.06
CA ILE A 79 13.88 6.08 -0.23
C ILE A 79 13.74 5.01 0.87
N GLY A 80 13.23 3.84 0.47
CA GLY A 80 13.40 2.57 1.18
C GLY A 80 12.31 2.24 2.21
N VAL A 81 12.56 1.18 3.00
CA VAL A 81 11.76 0.80 4.17
C VAL A 81 12.02 1.80 5.28
N ARG A 82 11.16 2.81 5.41
CA ARG A 82 11.30 3.84 6.44
C ARG A 82 10.23 3.67 7.50
N ARG A 83 10.68 3.86 8.74
CA ARG A 83 9.84 4.16 9.89
C ARG A 83 9.87 5.67 10.08
N SER A 84 8.70 6.31 10.05
CA SER A 84 8.61 7.71 10.47
C SER A 84 8.88 7.77 11.97
N VAL A 85 9.99 8.40 12.39
CA VAL A 85 10.34 8.54 13.83
C VAL A 85 9.31 9.41 14.56
N ARG A 86 8.63 10.31 13.82
CA ARG A 86 7.65 11.26 14.37
C ARG A 86 6.26 10.66 14.56
N ASN A 87 5.83 9.78 13.64
CA ASN A 87 4.45 9.26 13.60
C ASN A 87 4.36 7.73 13.64
N GLY A 88 5.48 7.00 13.53
CA GLY A 88 5.51 5.54 13.50
C GLY A 88 5.17 4.90 12.15
N ASP A 89 4.85 5.69 11.12
CA ASP A 89 4.40 5.21 9.80
C ASP A 89 5.44 4.32 9.10
N ALA A 90 4.96 3.30 8.39
CA ALA A 90 5.78 2.47 7.51
C ALA A 90 5.72 2.99 6.06
N SER A 91 6.82 2.84 5.32
CA SER A 91 6.87 3.22 3.91
C SER A 91 7.60 2.15 3.11
N PHE A 92 6.96 1.59 2.09
CA PHE A 92 7.51 0.70 1.08
C PHE A 92 7.56 1.44 -0.26
N CYS A 93 8.54 2.35 -0.36
CA CYS A 93 8.68 3.25 -1.48
C CYS A 93 9.90 2.88 -2.33
N GLY A 94 9.66 2.54 -3.60
CA GLY A 94 10.69 2.30 -4.60
C GLY A 94 10.92 3.48 -5.55
N THR A 95 10.12 4.55 -5.46
CA THR A 95 10.22 5.76 -6.29
C THR A 95 9.73 7.01 -5.56
N ALA A 96 10.21 8.19 -5.98
CA ALA A 96 9.75 9.49 -5.47
C ALA A 96 8.53 10.05 -6.23
N ARG A 97 8.11 9.42 -7.34
CA ARG A 97 7.07 9.95 -8.24
C ARG A 97 5.70 10.09 -7.59
N GLY A 98 5.49 9.41 -6.47
CA GLY A 98 4.27 9.44 -5.69
C GLY A 98 3.74 8.04 -5.46
N GLY A 99 2.82 7.91 -4.50
CA GLY A 99 2.29 6.64 -4.06
C GLY A 99 0.95 6.79 -3.36
N VAL A 100 0.52 5.73 -2.72
CA VAL A 100 -0.72 5.68 -1.94
C VAL A 100 -0.34 5.43 -0.49
N CYS A 101 -0.80 6.32 0.40
CA CYS A 101 -0.69 6.16 1.84
C CYS A 101 -1.98 5.54 2.37
N LEU A 102 -1.90 4.36 2.94
CA LEU A 102 -3.00 3.63 3.55
C LEU A 102 -2.98 3.91 5.04
N ARG A 103 -4.05 4.48 5.58
CA ARG A 103 -4.20 4.66 7.02
C ARG A 103 -4.98 3.49 7.59
N PHE A 104 -4.48 2.93 8.67
CA PHE A 104 -5.12 1.83 9.37
C PHE A 104 -5.93 2.36 10.55
N ARG A 105 -7.04 1.69 10.83
CA ARG A 105 -7.85 1.91 12.05
C ARG A 105 -7.06 1.46 13.26
N ASP A 106 -6.52 0.25 13.20
CA ASP A 106 -5.68 -0.34 14.24
C ASP A 106 -4.24 -0.53 13.74
N PRO A 107 -3.24 -0.15 14.56
CA PRO A 107 -1.82 -0.32 14.24
C PRO A 107 -1.46 -1.76 13.86
N VAL A 108 -0.90 -1.95 12.65
CA VAL A 108 -0.69 -3.29 12.09
C VAL A 108 0.64 -3.88 12.54
N PRO A 109 0.68 -5.09 13.15
CA PRO A 109 1.93 -5.71 13.56
C PRO A 109 2.86 -5.95 12.37
N TRP A 110 4.08 -5.44 12.49
CA TRP A 110 5.14 -5.49 11.50
C TRP A 110 6.49 -5.73 12.18
N ALA A 111 7.28 -6.67 11.65
CA ALA A 111 8.58 -7.06 12.21
C ALA A 111 8.54 -7.36 13.73
N ARG A 112 7.42 -7.95 14.21
CA ARG A 112 7.15 -8.43 15.59
C ARG A 112 7.08 -7.36 16.69
N ILE A 113 7.61 -6.15 16.48
CA ILE A 113 7.75 -5.11 17.52
C ILE A 113 7.16 -3.76 17.08
N PHE A 114 6.86 -3.60 15.78
CA PHE A 114 6.41 -2.33 15.22
C PHE A 114 4.96 -2.42 14.81
N HIS A 115 4.20 -1.38 15.12
CA HIS A 115 2.80 -1.29 14.74
C HIS A 115 2.57 0.04 14.02
N PRO A 116 2.94 0.16 12.74
CA PRO A 116 2.67 1.37 11.98
C PRO A 116 1.16 1.66 11.92
N PRO A 117 0.73 2.90 12.18
CA PRO A 117 -0.66 3.32 11.99
C PRO A 117 -0.97 3.61 10.51
N ALA A 118 0.05 3.71 9.65
CA ALA A 118 -0.11 3.91 8.21
C ALA A 118 1.01 3.23 7.42
N LEU A 119 0.69 2.83 6.19
CA LEU A 119 1.63 2.27 5.22
C LEU A 119 1.57 3.06 3.91
N THR A 120 2.70 3.65 3.52
CA THR A 120 2.85 4.23 2.19
C THR A 120 3.44 3.21 1.22
N VAL A 121 2.78 3.00 0.08
CA VAL A 121 3.24 2.12 -0.99
C VAL A 121 3.34 2.86 -2.32
N THR A 122 4.21 2.39 -3.21
CA THR A 122 4.40 2.98 -4.55
C THR A 122 4.07 1.97 -5.65
N PRO A 123 2.78 1.65 -5.86
CA PRO A 123 2.38 0.73 -6.93
C PRO A 123 2.82 1.27 -8.29
N GLU A 124 3.20 0.36 -9.20
CA GLU A 124 3.54 0.69 -10.57
C GLU A 124 2.34 1.22 -11.35
N ASP A 125 1.18 0.58 -11.13
CA ASP A 125 -0.14 1.03 -11.58
C ASP A 125 -0.91 1.64 -10.40
N LEU A 126 -0.86 2.97 -10.30
CA LEU A 126 -1.50 3.70 -9.21
C LEU A 126 -3.02 3.72 -9.36
N ASP A 127 -3.51 3.98 -10.59
CA ASP A 127 -4.94 4.07 -10.87
C ASP A 127 -5.62 2.70 -10.72
N GLY A 128 -4.99 1.63 -11.19
CA GLY A 128 -5.48 0.26 -10.98
C GLY A 128 -5.52 -0.15 -9.51
N PHE A 129 -4.51 0.24 -8.72
CA PHE A 129 -4.50 -0.04 -7.28
C PHE A 129 -5.62 0.72 -6.55
N VAL A 130 -5.85 1.99 -6.91
CA VAL A 130 -6.93 2.80 -6.35
C VAL A 130 -8.30 2.21 -6.70
N ALA A 131 -8.52 1.83 -7.96
CA ALA A 131 -9.76 1.21 -8.39
C ALA A 131 -10.06 -0.08 -7.60
N ALA A 132 -9.03 -0.90 -7.34
CA ALA A 132 -9.19 -2.10 -6.52
C ALA A 132 -9.57 -1.76 -5.07
N LEU A 133 -8.95 -0.74 -4.44
CA LEU A 133 -9.33 -0.30 -3.09
C LEU A 133 -10.79 0.20 -3.05
N GLU A 134 -11.24 0.92 -4.08
CA GLU A 134 -12.61 1.40 -4.18
C GLU A 134 -13.62 0.27 -4.39
N GLU A 135 -13.27 -0.77 -5.15
CA GLU A 135 -14.06 -1.99 -5.28
C GLU A 135 -14.26 -2.70 -3.93
N HIS A 136 -13.24 -2.63 -3.06
CA HIS A 136 -13.29 -3.07 -1.67
C HIS A 136 -14.03 -2.10 -0.73
N ARG A 137 -14.66 -1.05 -1.25
CA ARG A 137 -15.37 0.01 -0.50
C ARG A 137 -14.46 0.83 0.43
N ILE A 138 -13.16 0.85 0.17
CA ILE A 138 -12.23 1.70 0.91
C ILE A 138 -12.30 3.09 0.29
N SER A 139 -12.62 4.08 1.11
CA SER A 139 -12.70 5.47 0.67
C SER A 139 -11.31 6.09 0.65
N GLY A 140 -11.06 7.01 -0.29
CA GLY A 140 -9.80 7.74 -0.29
C GLY A 140 -9.87 9.11 -0.92
N ARG A 141 -8.77 9.84 -0.77
CA ARG A 141 -8.64 11.20 -1.31
C ARG A 141 -7.40 11.31 -2.19
N ASP A 142 -7.58 11.97 -3.33
CA ASP A 142 -6.46 12.43 -4.13
C ASP A 142 -5.97 13.79 -3.62
N GLU A 143 -4.97 13.77 -2.74
CA GLU A 143 -4.37 15.00 -2.20
C GLU A 143 -3.55 15.75 -3.27
N ARG A 144 -3.28 15.14 -4.44
CA ARG A 144 -2.66 15.86 -5.57
C ARG A 144 -3.64 16.82 -6.22
N ARG A 145 -4.93 16.48 -6.26
CA ARG A 145 -5.99 17.35 -6.80
C ARG A 145 -6.37 18.48 -5.85
N ALA A 146 -6.26 18.27 -4.54
CA ALA A 146 -6.59 19.28 -3.53
C ALA A 146 -5.60 20.46 -3.44
N ARG A 147 -4.47 20.39 -4.15
CA ARG A 147 -3.43 21.44 -4.17
C ARG A 147 -3.41 22.28 -5.46
N ARG A 148 -4.43 22.14 -6.33
CA ARG A 148 -4.59 22.98 -7.52
C ARG A 148 -5.42 24.22 -7.24
#